data_AF-A0A9E5L022-F1
#
_entry.id   AF-A0A9E5L022-F1
#
_cell.length_a   1.000
_cell.length_b   1.000
_cell.length_c   1.000
_cell.angle_alpha   90.00
_cell.angle_beta   90.00
_cell.angle_gamma   90.00
#
_symmetry.space_group_name_H-M   'P 1'
#
loop_
_entity.id
_entity.type
_entity.pdbx_description
1 polymer ?
#
loop_
_entity_poly.entity_id
_entity_poly.type
_entity_poly.pdbx_seq_one_letter_code
_entity_poly.pdbx_strand_id
1 'polypeptide(L)'
;MACRRFLFAFLVICAVGLFGQAIHVPNQGQWSGDFEAKMAFNAGAYFWQETGYKVMIANPENMPHHPHQDQVKHDNHSGTESMDFFAFACHYLGSSPSKWVGQSKQAGYRNYLTGGDPSAFASNVPDFAGFIQKDLYPGIDLRMERD
;
A
#
# COMPACT_ATOMS: atom_id res chain seq x y z
N MET A 1 -42.27 -2.70 -19.71
CA MET A 1 -41.15 -3.67 -19.61
C MET A 1 -39.80 -3.13 -20.08
N ALA A 2 -39.73 -2.18 -21.03
CA ALA A 2 -38.46 -1.61 -21.51
C ALA A 2 -37.69 -0.79 -20.46
N CYS A 3 -38.37 0.02 -19.65
CA CYS A 3 -37.76 0.87 -18.61
C CYS A 3 -36.99 0.07 -17.53
N ARG A 4 -37.49 -1.12 -17.16
CA ARG A 4 -36.85 -1.99 -16.17
C ARG A 4 -35.55 -2.64 -16.67
N ARG A 5 -35.41 -2.82 -18.00
CA ARG A 5 -34.19 -3.37 -18.63
C ARG A 5 -33.10 -2.30 -18.74
N PHE A 6 -33.47 -1.04 -19.00
CA PHE A 6 -32.54 0.09 -18.98
C PHE A 6 -31.99 0.36 -17.57
N LEU A 7 -32.84 0.32 -16.54
CA LEU A 7 -32.40 0.51 -15.15
C LEU A 7 -31.41 -0.58 -14.70
N PHE A 8 -31.62 -1.83 -15.13
CA PHE A 8 -30.74 -2.95 -14.79
C PHE A 8 -29.39 -2.85 -15.51
N ALA A 9 -29.38 -2.46 -16.79
CA ALA A 9 -28.15 -2.20 -17.54
C ALA A 9 -27.33 -1.03 -16.93
N PHE A 10 -28.01 0.03 -16.48
CA PHE A 10 -27.37 1.17 -15.81
C PHE A 10 -26.73 0.78 -14.46
N LEU A 11 -27.40 -0.05 -13.65
CA LEU A 11 -26.88 -0.54 -12.37
C LEU A 11 -25.65 -1.46 -12.53
N VAL A 12 -25.61 -2.28 -13.58
CA VAL A 12 -24.47 -3.16 -13.87
C VAL A 12 -23.23 -2.36 -14.29
N ILE A 13 -23.40 -1.24 -15.00
CA ILE A 13 -22.28 -0.37 -15.42
C ILE A 13 -21.66 0.38 -14.22
N CYS A 14 -22.46 0.77 -13.21
CA CYS A 14 -21.94 1.43 -12.01
C CYS A 14 -21.15 0.49 -11.06
N ALA A 15 -21.27 -0.83 -11.21
CA ALA A 15 -20.58 -1.79 -10.35
C ALA A 15 -19.14 -2.11 -10.80
N VAL A 16 -18.72 -1.65 -11.99
CA VAL A 16 -17.39 -1.94 -12.54
C VAL A 16 -16.43 -0.82 -12.16
N GLY A 17 -15.71 -0.97 -11.04
CA GLY A 17 -14.71 0.03 -10.65
C GLY A 17 -14.05 -0.14 -9.27
N LEU A 18 -14.51 -1.08 -8.45
CA LEU A 18 -13.93 -1.33 -7.13
C LEU A 18 -12.78 -2.35 -7.20
N PHE A 19 -11.73 -2.01 -7.94
CA PHE A 19 -10.45 -2.71 -7.77
C PHE A 19 -9.78 -2.17 -6.51
N GLY A 20 -9.18 -3.05 -5.69
CA GLY A 20 -8.36 -2.63 -4.57
C GLY A 20 -7.25 -1.72 -5.07
N GLN A 21 -7.24 -0.45 -4.64
CA GLN A 21 -6.33 0.54 -5.20
C GLN A 21 -4.98 0.43 -4.49
N ALA A 22 -3.93 0.12 -5.26
CA ALA A 22 -2.56 0.35 -4.84
C ALA A 22 -2.39 1.86 -4.57
N ILE A 23 -2.32 2.22 -3.30
CA ILE A 23 -2.17 3.60 -2.88
C ILE A 23 -0.77 3.76 -2.31
N HIS A 24 -0.04 4.69 -2.90
CA HIS A 24 1.26 5.08 -2.43
C HIS A 24 1.13 6.27 -1.48
N VAL A 25 1.77 6.16 -0.31
CA VAL A 25 1.69 7.15 0.77
C VAL A 25 3.10 7.62 1.11
N PRO A 26 3.40 8.94 1.00
CA PRO A 26 4.72 9.47 1.36
C PRO A 26 4.96 9.32 2.86
N ASN A 27 6.20 9.06 3.26
CA ASN A 27 6.60 9.10 4.66
C ASN A 27 6.87 10.56 5.07
N GLN A 28 5.97 11.13 5.87
CA GLN A 28 6.05 12.49 6.39
C GLN A 28 6.32 12.50 7.90
N GLY A 29 6.87 11.41 8.44
CA GLY A 29 7.17 11.24 9.87
C GLY A 29 6.19 10.34 10.60
N GLN A 30 5.09 9.89 9.96
CA GLN A 30 4.14 8.97 10.60
C GLN A 30 4.71 7.56 10.85
N TRP A 31 5.82 7.23 10.19
CA TRP A 31 6.52 5.97 10.36
C TRP A 31 8.01 6.22 10.55
N SER A 32 8.63 5.43 11.43
CA SER A 32 10.07 5.37 11.55
C SER A 32 10.68 4.50 10.44
N GLY A 33 11.88 4.88 10.00
CA GLY A 33 12.64 4.12 9.01
C GLY A 33 13.17 5.00 7.89
N ASP A 34 14.16 4.46 7.19
CA ASP A 34 14.82 5.11 6.06
C ASP A 34 14.09 4.74 4.76
N PHE A 35 12.97 5.40 4.50
CA PHE A 35 12.19 5.27 3.27
C PHE A 35 11.34 6.52 3.03
N GLU A 36 11.19 6.89 1.76
CA GLU A 36 10.47 8.09 1.32
C GLU A 36 8.97 7.84 1.19
N ALA A 37 8.54 6.61 0.92
CA ALA A 37 7.13 6.27 0.80
C ALA A 37 6.82 4.79 1.01
N LYS A 38 5.55 4.48 1.28
CA LYS A 38 5.06 3.12 1.53
C LYS A 38 3.79 2.83 0.73
N MET A 39 3.65 1.58 0.29
CA MET A 39 2.40 1.02 -0.23
C MET A 39 2.16 -0.30 0.47
N ALA A 40 1.12 -0.34 1.30
CA ALA A 40 0.68 -1.56 1.93
C ALA A 40 -0.22 -2.36 0.98
N PHE A 41 -0.11 -3.68 1.03
CA PHE A 41 -0.99 -4.63 0.37
C PHE A 41 -1.33 -5.75 1.35
N ASN A 42 -2.30 -6.60 1.04
CA ASN A 42 -2.85 -7.58 2.01
C ASN A 42 -1.77 -8.47 2.65
N ALA A 43 -0.74 -8.83 1.89
CA ALA A 43 0.32 -9.72 2.31
C ALA A 43 1.62 -9.01 2.70
N GLY A 44 1.64 -7.69 2.86
CA GLY A 44 2.91 -6.99 3.09
C GLY A 44 2.93 -5.51 2.74
N ALA A 45 4.13 -5.01 2.46
CA ALA A 45 4.31 -3.62 2.05
C ALA A 45 5.58 -3.42 1.22
N TYR A 46 5.50 -2.49 0.26
CA TYR A 46 6.64 -1.88 -0.39
C TYR A 46 7.06 -0.61 0.35
N PHE A 47 8.37 -0.39 0.46
CA PHE A 47 9.01 0.77 1.05
C PHE A 47 10.02 1.32 0.05
N TRP A 48 9.75 2.49 -0.51
CA TRP A 48 10.61 3.13 -1.50
C TRP A 48 11.69 3.95 -0.83
N GLN A 49 12.93 3.80 -1.30
CA GLN A 49 14.10 4.51 -0.80
C GLN A 49 14.73 5.32 -1.95
N GLU A 50 15.61 6.28 -1.63
CA GLU A 50 16.27 7.11 -2.65
C GLU A 50 17.20 6.32 -3.59
N THR A 51 17.66 5.14 -3.18
CA THR A 51 18.59 4.32 -3.97
C THR A 51 18.14 2.86 -4.07
N GLY A 52 16.83 2.61 -3.97
CA GLY A 52 16.31 1.26 -3.99
C GLY A 52 14.91 1.12 -3.41
N TYR A 53 14.61 -0.09 -2.98
CA TYR A 53 13.38 -0.37 -2.25
C TYR A 53 13.56 -1.58 -1.33
N LYS A 54 12.67 -1.66 -0.34
CA LYS A 54 12.45 -2.86 0.45
C LYS A 54 11.03 -3.35 0.25
N VAL A 55 10.85 -4.65 0.23
CA VAL A 55 9.54 -5.29 0.25
C VAL A 55 9.49 -6.30 1.37
N MET A 56 8.44 -6.22 2.16
CA MET A 56 8.11 -7.19 3.19
C MET A 56 6.92 -8.02 2.71
N ILE A 57 7.03 -9.34 2.77
CA ILE A 57 6.00 -10.28 2.30
C ILE A 57 5.78 -11.33 3.40
N ALA A 58 4.54 -11.52 3.80
CA ALA A 58 4.16 -12.55 4.76
C ALA A 58 4.44 -13.94 4.21
N ASN A 59 4.89 -14.85 5.08
CA ASN A 59 5.03 -16.25 4.75
C ASN A 59 3.64 -16.87 4.51
N PRO A 60 3.32 -17.35 3.29
CA PRO A 60 2.00 -17.91 3.01
C PRO A 60 1.69 -19.17 3.83
N GLU A 61 2.70 -19.89 4.32
CA GLU A 61 2.47 -21.10 5.15
C GLU A 61 1.83 -20.77 6.50
N ASN A 62 2.06 -19.56 7.03
CA ASN A 62 1.59 -19.11 8.33
C ASN A 62 0.56 -17.97 8.20
N MET A 63 -0.01 -17.77 7.01
CA MET A 63 -1.11 -16.84 6.81
C MET A 63 -2.41 -17.45 7.34
N PRO A 64 -3.14 -16.76 8.23
CA PRO A 64 -4.43 -17.26 8.69
C PRO A 64 -5.40 -17.34 7.51
N HIS A 65 -5.84 -18.56 7.19
CA HIS A 65 -6.97 -18.74 6.29
C HIS A 65 -8.22 -18.20 6.98
N HIS A 66 -8.84 -17.16 6.43
CA HIS A 66 -10.13 -16.70 6.93
C HIS A 66 -11.13 -17.86 6.90
N PRO A 67 -11.59 -18.38 8.06
CA PRO A 67 -12.64 -19.38 8.06
C PRO A 67 -13.91 -18.69 7.57
N HIS A 68 -14.57 -19.25 6.56
CA HIS A 68 -15.94 -18.84 6.26
C HIS A 68 -16.81 -19.11 7.50
N GLN A 69 -17.80 -18.23 7.70
CA GLN A 69 -18.54 -17.94 8.93
C GLN A 69 -19.16 -19.14 9.69
N ASP A 70 -19.19 -20.33 9.10
CA ASP A 70 -19.78 -21.55 9.68
C ASP A 70 -18.76 -22.44 10.43
N GLN A 71 -17.49 -22.03 10.57
CA GLN A 71 -16.45 -22.80 11.28
C GLN A 71 -15.84 -22.10 12.50
N VAL A 72 -16.46 -21.03 13.01
CA VAL A 72 -15.98 -20.42 14.26
C VAL A 72 -16.42 -21.28 15.44
N LYS A 73 -15.63 -22.32 15.75
CA LYS A 73 -15.59 -22.85 17.11
C LYS A 73 -14.92 -21.78 17.96
N HIS A 74 -15.62 -21.30 18.99
CA HIS A 74 -15.04 -20.48 20.04
C HIS A 74 -14.13 -21.36 20.92
N ASP A 75 -13.10 -21.96 20.33
CA ASP A 75 -12.02 -22.53 21.09
C ASP A 75 -11.14 -21.33 21.51
N ASN A 76 -10.81 -21.24 22.79
CA ASN A 76 -10.00 -20.17 23.35
C ASN A 76 -8.68 -20.07 22.58
N HIS A 77 -8.59 -19.14 21.62
CA HIS A 77 -7.34 -18.75 20.98
C HIS A 77 -6.47 -18.04 22.03
N SER A 78 -5.82 -18.82 22.90
CA SER A 78 -4.84 -18.32 23.87
C SER A 78 -3.41 -18.32 23.30
N GLY A 79 -3.26 -18.59 22.00
CA GLY A 79 -1.98 -18.52 21.30
C GLY A 79 -1.92 -17.23 20.47
N THR A 80 -0.93 -16.40 20.73
CA THR A 80 -0.50 -15.38 19.76
C THR A 80 0.02 -16.13 18.54
N GLU A 81 -0.83 -16.35 17.53
CA GLU A 81 -0.35 -16.85 16.24
C GLU A 81 0.58 -15.77 15.65
N SER A 82 1.88 -16.04 15.69
CA SER A 82 2.89 -15.17 15.09
C SER A 82 2.94 -15.42 13.59
N MET A 83 2.78 -14.36 12.80
CA MET A 83 2.97 -14.42 11.36
C MET A 83 4.44 -14.12 11.03
N ASP A 84 5.07 -15.00 10.26
CA ASP A 84 6.42 -14.78 9.76
C ASP A 84 6.40 -13.92 8.49
N PHE A 85 7.48 -13.17 8.28
CA PHE A 85 7.67 -12.33 7.11
C PHE A 85 9.07 -12.51 6.53
N PHE A 86 9.16 -12.45 5.20
CA PHE A 86 10.41 -12.27 4.47
C PHE A 86 10.57 -10.80 4.09
N ALA A 87 11.80 -10.31 4.18
CA ALA A 87 12.16 -8.99 3.71
C ALA A 87 13.19 -9.10 2.58
N PHE A 88 12.91 -8.48 1.44
CA PHE A 88 13.83 -8.37 0.33
C PHE A 88 14.21 -6.90 0.15
N ALA A 89 15.47 -6.65 -0.17
CA ALA A 89 15.99 -5.32 -0.44
C ALA A 89 16.67 -5.29 -1.81
N CYS A 90 16.36 -4.28 -2.61
CA CYS A 90 17.05 -3.98 -3.85
C CYS A 90 17.78 -2.65 -3.69
N HIS A 91 19.04 -2.61 -4.10
CA HIS A 91 19.83 -1.39 -4.16
C HIS A 91 20.24 -1.14 -5.61
N TYR A 92 20.01 0.08 -6.09
CA TYR A 92 20.35 0.51 -7.43
C TYR A 92 21.82 0.94 -7.46
N LEU A 93 22.68 0.06 -7.96
CA LEU A 93 24.12 0.34 -8.00
C LEU A 93 24.42 1.46 -8.99
N GLY A 94 25.19 2.46 -8.55
CA GLY A 94 25.59 3.60 -9.38
C GLY A 94 24.47 4.62 -9.64
N SER A 95 23.33 4.53 -8.95
CA SER A 95 22.25 5.51 -9.07
C SER A 95 22.56 6.81 -8.32
N SER A 96 21.98 7.91 -8.77
CA SER A 96 21.92 9.16 -8.00
C SER A 96 20.79 9.08 -6.97
N PRO A 97 21.05 9.32 -5.67
CA PRO A 97 19.98 9.44 -4.68
C PRO A 97 19.04 10.57 -5.07
N SER A 98 17.75 10.25 -5.21
CA SER A 98 16.73 11.26 -5.51
C SER A 98 15.40 10.92 -4.85
N LYS A 99 14.60 11.94 -4.55
CA LYS A 99 13.32 11.78 -3.86
C LYS A 99 12.25 11.21 -4.78
N TRP A 100 11.38 10.39 -4.19
CA TRP A 100 10.13 9.97 -4.83
C TRP A 100 9.10 11.10 -4.78
N VAL A 101 8.46 11.37 -5.92
CA VAL A 101 7.47 12.45 -6.06
C VAL A 101 6.09 11.88 -6.40
N GLY A 102 5.10 12.27 -5.59
CA GLY A 102 3.67 12.08 -5.81
C GLY A 102 3.21 12.31 -7.25
N GLN A 103 2.56 11.32 -7.86
CA GLN A 103 1.84 11.47 -9.13
C GLN A 103 0.37 11.11 -8.93
N SER A 104 -0.52 11.75 -9.69
CA SER A 104 -1.97 11.45 -9.65
C SER A 104 -2.53 11.47 -8.22
N LYS A 105 -2.44 12.65 -7.56
CA LYS A 105 -2.94 12.85 -6.20
C LYS A 105 -4.41 12.47 -6.12
N GLN A 106 -4.75 11.64 -5.15
CA GLN A 106 -6.12 11.21 -4.88
C GLN A 106 -6.87 12.27 -4.07
N ALA A 107 -8.21 12.25 -4.14
CA ALA A 107 -9.04 13.14 -3.34
C ALA A 107 -8.96 12.82 -1.84
N GLY A 108 -8.67 11.56 -1.50
CA GLY A 108 -8.50 11.08 -0.14
C GLY A 108 -7.17 11.51 0.49
N TYR A 109 -7.15 11.47 1.82
CA TYR A 109 -5.97 11.68 2.64
C TYR A 109 -6.06 10.82 3.91
N ARG A 110 -4.95 10.73 4.63
CA ARG A 110 -4.82 9.92 5.85
C ARG A 110 -4.38 10.78 7.01
N ASN A 111 -4.86 10.41 8.19
CA ASN A 111 -4.35 10.90 9.46
C ASN A 111 -3.83 9.71 10.24
N TYR A 112 -2.65 9.88 10.83
CA TYR A 112 -1.94 8.90 11.60
C TYR A 112 -1.86 9.40 13.03
N LEU A 113 -2.50 8.68 13.95
CA LEU A 113 -2.43 8.88 15.40
C LEU A 113 -1.88 7.59 16.00
N THR A 114 -0.64 7.25 15.62
CA THR A 114 -0.05 5.93 15.83
C THR A 114 0.86 5.93 17.05
N GLY A 115 0.62 5.00 17.98
CA GLY A 115 1.41 4.86 19.20
C GLY A 115 1.10 5.92 20.27
N GLY A 116 1.99 6.03 21.26
CA GLY A 116 1.88 7.00 22.36
C GLY A 116 2.74 8.26 22.17
N ASP A 117 3.55 8.34 21.11
CA ASP A 117 4.43 9.48 20.82
C ASP A 117 3.76 10.41 19.79
N PRO A 118 3.35 11.64 20.17
CA PRO A 118 2.74 12.58 19.25
C PRO A 118 3.66 13.04 18.10
N SER A 119 4.98 12.86 18.21
CA SER A 119 5.92 13.21 17.14
C SER A 119 5.74 12.33 15.89
N ALA A 120 5.15 11.14 16.06
CA ALA A 120 4.79 10.23 14.98
C ALA A 120 3.35 10.47 14.46
N PHE A 121 2.67 11.52 14.93
CA PHE A 121 1.35 11.88 14.42
C PHE A 121 1.50 12.73 13.17
N ALA A 122 0.71 12.40 12.14
CA ALA A 122 0.69 13.17 10.90
C ALA A 122 -0.74 13.32 10.42
N SER A 123 -1.10 14.52 9.97
CA SER A 123 -2.45 14.85 9.48
C SER A 123 -2.39 15.26 8.03
N ASN A 124 -3.47 15.01 7.29
CA ASN A 124 -3.60 15.37 5.87
C ASN A 124 -2.51 14.77 4.98
N VAL A 125 -2.02 13.57 5.31
CA VAL A 125 -1.03 12.86 4.48
C VAL A 125 -1.73 12.46 3.17
N PRO A 126 -1.25 12.92 2.01
CA PRO A 126 -1.91 12.69 0.74
C PRO A 126 -1.72 11.26 0.24
N ASP A 127 -2.72 10.77 -0.48
CA ASP A 127 -2.65 9.51 -1.23
C ASP A 127 -2.31 9.78 -2.69
N PHE A 128 -1.47 8.94 -3.29
CA PHE A 128 -1.07 9.02 -4.69
C PHE A 128 -1.30 7.68 -5.39
N ALA A 129 -1.76 7.73 -6.65
CA ALA A 129 -1.91 6.53 -7.49
C ALA A 129 -0.63 6.17 -8.25
N GLY A 130 0.45 6.93 -8.07
CA GLY A 130 1.76 6.58 -8.59
C GLY A 130 2.84 7.48 -8.03
N PHE A 131 4.09 7.11 -8.26
CA PHE A 131 5.26 7.93 -7.97
C PHE A 131 6.26 7.93 -9.11
N ILE A 132 7.05 8.99 -9.16
CA ILE A 132 8.21 9.08 -10.04
C ILE A 132 9.44 9.44 -9.22
N GLN A 133 10.54 8.79 -9.55
CA GLN A 133 11.88 9.16 -9.17
C GLN A 133 12.62 9.61 -10.44
N LYS A 134 13.02 10.88 -10.48
CA LYS A 134 13.68 11.45 -11.66
C LYS A 134 15.19 11.28 -11.62
N ASP A 135 15.79 11.12 -12.80
CA ASP A 135 17.23 11.02 -13.00
C ASP A 135 17.90 10.03 -12.02
N LEU A 136 17.25 8.88 -11.79
CA LEU A 136 17.81 7.79 -10.98
C LEU A 136 19.16 7.36 -11.55
N TYR A 137 19.25 7.31 -12.88
CA TYR A 137 20.49 7.34 -13.63
C TYR A 137 20.44 8.53 -14.61
N PRO A 138 21.58 8.99 -15.18
CA PRO A 138 21.59 10.12 -16.10
C PRO A 138 20.59 9.95 -17.26
N GLY A 139 19.52 10.75 -17.27
CA GLY A 139 18.46 10.70 -18.28
C GLY A 139 17.48 9.53 -18.15
N ILE A 140 17.48 8.80 -17.03
CA ILE A 140 16.59 7.66 -16.78
C ILE A 140 15.76 7.94 -15.52
N ASP A 141 14.45 8.07 -15.74
CA ASP A 141 13.45 8.14 -14.67
C ASP A 141 12.94 6.75 -14.32
N LEU A 142 12.63 6.53 -13.03
CA LEU A 142 11.90 5.36 -12.56
C LEU A 142 10.48 5.78 -12.20
N ARG A 143 9.50 5.10 -12.79
CA ARG A 143 8.08 5.42 -12.61
C ARG A 143 7.33 4.19 -12.11
N MET A 144 6.53 4.40 -11.08
CA MET A 144 5.63 3.41 -10.50
C MET A 144 4.22 3.93 -10.69
N GLU A 145 3.44 3.26 -11.51
CA GLU A 145 2.06 3.64 -11.82
C GLU A 145 1.09 2.56 -11.37
N ARG A 146 -0.17 2.95 -11.28
CA ARG A 146 -1.29 2.02 -11.16
C ARG A 146 -1.54 1.41 -12.54
N ASP A 147 -1.59 0.08 -12.62
CA ASP A 147 -2.16 -0.62 -13.77
C ASP A 147 -3.68 -0.37 -13.90
#